data_AF-A0A4P9UN81-F1
#
_entry.id   AF-A0A4P9UN81-F1
#
_cell.length_a   1.000
_cell.length_b   1.000
_cell.length_c   1.000
_cell.angle_alpha   90.00
_cell.angle_beta   90.00
_cell.angle_gamma   90.00
#
_symmetry.space_group_name_H-M   'P 1'
#
loop_
_entity.id
_entity.type
_entity.pdbx_description
1 polymer ?
#
loop_
_entity_poly.entity_id
_entity_poly.type
_entity_poly.pdbx_seq_one_letter_code
_entity_poly.pdbx_strand_id
1 'polypeptide(L)'
;MKHLELVTLRIGISKRENKILLLMHMMALLAIVLSAIEPYVQWLLITAVAFSGIVYRRRYFISDPERLLRYSEDFGWQLFTGESFAQIRILGSTVLTPIAIFFHYELQNKKHYQVIFNDAMDEIDFRRLTVYLKITGSTEE
;
A
#
# COMPACT_ATOMS: atom_id res chain seq x y z
N MET A 1 9.95 25.15 25.48
CA MET A 1 9.25 23.86 25.26
C MET A 1 8.49 23.99 23.96
N LYS A 2 9.07 23.51 22.84
CA LYS A 2 8.46 23.62 21.51
C LYS A 2 7.42 22.51 21.33
N HIS A 3 6.31 22.86 20.72
CA HIS A 3 5.09 22.05 20.61
C HIS A 3 5.33 20.73 19.88
N LEU A 4 4.77 19.65 20.43
CA LEU A 4 4.64 18.33 19.84
C LEU A 4 3.83 18.40 18.53
N GLU A 5 4.49 18.47 17.37
CA GLU A 5 3.81 18.27 16.08
C GLU A 5 3.54 16.78 15.87
N LEU A 6 2.47 16.29 16.49
CA LEU A 6 1.95 14.97 16.21
C LEU A 6 1.20 15.04 14.86
N VAL A 7 1.73 14.35 13.86
CA VAL A 7 1.11 14.25 12.54
C VAL A 7 0.43 12.90 12.44
N THR A 8 -0.89 12.90 12.29
CA THR A 8 -1.67 11.69 12.01
C THR A 8 -2.26 11.79 10.61
N LEU A 9 -1.99 10.78 9.79
CA LEU A 9 -2.38 10.69 8.38
C LEU A 9 -3.22 9.45 8.18
N ARG A 10 -4.36 9.60 7.50
CA ARG A 10 -5.26 8.50 7.15
C ARG A 10 -4.95 8.04 5.74
N ILE A 11 -4.59 6.77 5.60
CA ILE A 11 -4.42 6.11 4.32
C ILE A 11 -5.74 5.41 4.01
N GLY A 12 -6.46 5.91 3.01
CA GLY A 12 -7.68 5.31 2.51
C GLY A 12 -7.45 4.38 1.32
N ILE A 13 -8.54 4.07 0.64
CA ILE A 13 -8.57 3.20 -0.54
C ILE A 13 -8.18 4.00 -1.79
N SER A 14 -7.16 3.55 -2.51
CA SER A 14 -6.83 4.05 -3.84
C SER A 14 -7.79 3.52 -4.91
N LYS A 15 -8.35 4.41 -5.73
CA LYS A 15 -9.15 4.04 -6.91
C LYS A 15 -8.23 3.60 -8.05
N ARG A 16 -7.04 4.21 -8.17
CA ARG A 16 -6.03 3.88 -9.18
C ARG A 16 -5.48 2.47 -8.98
N GLU A 17 -5.15 2.09 -7.76
CA GLU A 17 -4.68 0.74 -7.44
C GLU A 17 -5.70 -0.31 -7.89
N ASN A 18 -6.98 -0.12 -7.54
CA ASN A 18 -8.05 -1.02 -7.93
C ASN A 18 -8.25 -1.09 -9.46
N LYS A 19 -8.13 0.04 -10.17
CA LYS A 19 -8.20 0.07 -11.65
C LYS A 19 -7.02 -0.68 -12.28
N ILE A 20 -5.81 -0.50 -11.78
CA ILE A 20 -4.62 -1.19 -12.28
C ILE A 20 -4.76 -2.70 -12.03
N LEU A 21 -5.21 -3.10 -10.84
CA LEU A 21 -5.44 -4.50 -10.50
C LEU A 21 -6.51 -5.13 -11.41
N LEU A 22 -7.62 -4.43 -11.65
CA LEU A 22 -8.64 -4.90 -12.60
C LEU A 22 -8.08 -5.02 -14.02
N LEU A 23 -7.33 -4.02 -14.49
CA LEU A 23 -6.71 -4.03 -15.81
C LEU A 23 -5.76 -5.23 -15.97
N MET A 24 -4.91 -5.50 -14.99
CA MET A 24 -4.01 -6.67 -15.00
C MET A 24 -4.77 -7.99 -15.10
N HIS A 25 -5.87 -8.14 -14.36
CA HIS A 25 -6.70 -9.36 -14.45
C HIS A 25 -7.39 -9.46 -15.82
N MET A 26 -7.90 -8.36 -16.37
CA MET A 26 -8.50 -8.34 -17.71
C MET A 26 -7.48 -8.69 -18.79
N MET A 27 -6.25 -8.16 -18.70
CA MET A 27 -5.15 -8.50 -19.61
C MET A 27 -4.76 -9.97 -19.50
N ALA A 28 -4.67 -10.51 -18.27
CA ALA A 28 -4.38 -11.93 -18.06
C ALA A 28 -5.47 -12.84 -18.66
N LEU A 29 -6.75 -12.51 -18.45
CA LEU A 29 -7.85 -13.26 -19.05
C LEU A 29 -7.82 -13.18 -20.58
N LEU A 30 -7.57 -12.01 -21.15
CA LEU A 30 -7.45 -11.83 -22.59
C LEU A 30 -6.27 -12.65 -23.15
N ALA A 31 -5.12 -12.65 -22.46
CA ALA A 31 -3.96 -13.45 -22.86
C ALA A 31 -4.26 -14.95 -22.84
N ILE A 32 -4.98 -15.44 -21.83
CA ILE A 32 -5.41 -16.85 -21.76
C ILE A 32 -6.37 -17.18 -22.91
N VAL A 33 -7.34 -16.30 -23.20
CA VAL A 33 -8.32 -16.49 -24.28
C VAL A 33 -7.65 -16.54 -25.66
N LEU A 34 -6.65 -15.70 -25.88
CA LEU A 34 -5.90 -15.67 -27.14
C LEU A 34 -4.81 -16.75 -27.24
N SER A 35 -4.54 -17.48 -26.16
CA SER A 35 -3.51 -18.52 -26.18
C SER A 35 -4.02 -19.80 -26.85
N ALA A 36 -3.17 -20.44 -27.64
CA ALA A 36 -3.46 -21.68 -28.34
C ALA A 36 -3.23 -22.92 -27.43
N ILE A 37 -3.78 -22.90 -26.21
CA ILE A 37 -3.68 -24.01 -25.25
C ILE A 37 -4.91 -24.92 -25.31
N GLU A 38 -4.81 -26.10 -24.72
CA GLU A 38 -5.92 -27.05 -24.68
C GLU A 38 -7.11 -26.48 -23.88
N PRO A 39 -8.36 -26.68 -24.35
CA PRO A 39 -9.53 -26.01 -23.77
C PRO A 39 -9.72 -26.24 -22.27
N TYR A 40 -9.38 -27.43 -21.76
CA TYR A 40 -9.51 -27.73 -20.33
C TYR A 40 -8.50 -26.94 -19.48
N VAL A 41 -7.27 -26.74 -19.98
CA VAL A 41 -6.25 -25.91 -19.31
C VAL A 41 -6.68 -24.44 -19.33
N GLN A 42 -7.28 -23.98 -20.42
CA GLN A 42 -7.81 -22.63 -20.55
C GLN A 42 -8.87 -22.33 -19.49
N TRP A 43 -9.83 -23.23 -19.29
CA TRP A 43 -10.85 -23.09 -18.24
C TRP A 43 -10.25 -23.08 -16.83
N LEU A 44 -9.26 -23.94 -16.56
CA LEU A 44 -8.54 -23.95 -15.29
C LEU A 44 -7.84 -22.60 -15.02
N LEU A 45 -7.15 -22.04 -16.02
CA LEU A 45 -6.46 -20.76 -15.87
C LEU A 45 -7.43 -19.58 -15.69
N ILE A 46 -8.53 -19.55 -16.45
CA ILE A 46 -9.57 -18.52 -16.30
C ILE A 46 -10.14 -18.54 -14.89
N THR A 47 -10.50 -19.73 -14.38
CA THR A 47 -11.05 -19.88 -13.03
C THR A 47 -10.03 -19.48 -11.96
N ALA A 48 -8.75 -19.84 -12.12
CA ALA A 48 -7.68 -19.44 -11.21
C ALA A 48 -7.49 -17.91 -11.18
N VAL A 49 -7.46 -17.25 -12.35
CA VAL A 49 -7.30 -15.79 -12.44
C VAL A 49 -8.53 -15.06 -11.87
N ALA A 50 -9.74 -15.55 -12.17
CA ALA A 50 -10.96 -14.97 -11.62
C ALA A 50 -11.02 -15.11 -10.09
N PHE A 51 -10.66 -16.29 -9.56
CA PHE A 51 -10.60 -16.53 -8.13
C PHE A 51 -9.56 -15.65 -7.44
N SER A 52 -8.36 -15.53 -8.03
CA SER A 52 -7.32 -14.60 -7.58
C SER A 52 -7.87 -13.18 -7.47
N GLY A 53 -8.52 -12.67 -8.52
CA GLY A 53 -9.10 -11.32 -8.52
C GLY A 53 -10.14 -11.10 -7.41
N ILE A 54 -10.99 -12.09 -7.15
CA ILE A 54 -11.98 -12.04 -6.07
C ILE A 54 -11.29 -12.00 -4.70
N VAL A 55 -10.28 -12.85 -4.48
CA VAL A 55 -9.53 -12.90 -3.21
C VAL A 55 -8.80 -11.59 -2.96
N TYR A 56 -8.10 -11.04 -3.96
CA TYR A 56 -7.43 -9.74 -3.87
C TYR A 56 -8.42 -8.63 -3.56
N ARG A 57 -9.56 -8.58 -4.25
CA ARG A 57 -10.60 -7.58 -4.00
C ARG A 57 -11.17 -7.70 -2.60
N ARG A 58 -11.49 -8.90 -2.14
CA ARG A 58 -11.97 -9.13 -0.77
C ARG A 58 -10.95 -8.66 0.28
N ARG A 59 -9.67 -9.01 0.11
CA ARG A 59 -8.61 -8.56 1.01
C ARG A 59 -8.45 -7.04 1.01
N TYR A 60 -8.62 -6.40 -0.14
CA TYR A 60 -8.53 -4.96 -0.27
C TYR A 60 -9.70 -4.20 0.41
N PHE A 61 -10.93 -4.72 0.31
CA PHE A 61 -12.12 -4.06 0.87
C PHE A 61 -12.49 -4.48 2.30
N ILE A 62 -12.13 -5.69 2.75
CA ILE A 62 -12.54 -6.22 4.06
C ILE A 62 -11.48 -5.93 5.15
N SER A 63 -10.21 -5.76 4.77
CA SER A 63 -9.10 -5.57 5.71
C SER A 63 -8.73 -4.11 5.95
N ASP A 64 -9.71 -3.20 5.89
CA ASP A 64 -9.48 -1.76 6.01
C ASP A 64 -10.12 -1.16 7.29
N PRO A 65 -9.64 -1.54 8.49
CA PRO A 65 -9.71 -0.60 9.59
C PRO A 65 -8.74 0.53 9.24
N GLU A 66 -9.28 1.73 9.03
CA GLU A 66 -8.59 3.00 8.84
C GLU A 66 -7.09 2.92 9.12
N ARG A 67 -6.28 2.78 8.05
CA ARG A 67 -4.83 2.70 8.20
C ARG A 67 -4.31 4.08 8.58
N LEU A 68 -4.12 4.28 9.87
CA LEU A 68 -3.59 5.52 10.42
C LEU A 68 -2.08 5.40 10.57
N LEU A 69 -1.37 6.29 9.90
CA LEU A 69 0.06 6.47 10.07
C LEU A 69 0.27 7.71 10.94
N ARG A 70 1.11 7.59 11.96
CA ARG A 70 1.43 8.67 12.88
C ARG A 70 2.93 8.90 12.91
N TYR A 71 3.32 10.17 12.98
CA TYR A 71 4.67 10.56 13.32
C TYR A 71 4.67 11.40 14.60
N SER A 72 5.64 11.13 15.47
CA SER A 72 5.94 11.94 16.65
C SER A 72 7.45 12.01 16.81
N GLU A 73 7.97 13.12 17.36
CA GLU A 73 9.42 13.25 17.59
C GLU A 73 9.95 12.22 18.61
N ASP A 74 9.14 11.87 19.62
CA ASP A 74 9.54 10.97 20.70
C ASP A 74 9.57 9.49 20.28
N PHE A 75 8.65 9.07 19.41
CA PHE A 75 8.48 7.66 19.03
C PHE A 75 8.74 7.39 17.54
N GLY A 76 9.06 8.41 16.76
CA GLY A 76 9.20 8.30 15.31
C GLY A 76 7.89 7.90 14.62
N TRP A 77 8.00 7.05 13.60
CA TRP A 77 6.86 6.55 12.84
C TRP A 77 6.12 5.43 13.56
N GLN A 78 4.79 5.48 13.50
CA GLN A 78 3.90 4.51 14.11
C GLN A 78 2.74 4.18 13.16
N LEU A 79 2.32 2.93 13.14
CA LEU A 79 1.19 2.43 12.36
C LEU A 79 0.11 1.92 13.30
N PHE A 80 -1.14 2.27 13.01
CA PHE A 80 -2.27 1.72 13.74
C PHE A 80 -2.52 0.26 13.34
N THR A 81 -2.50 -0.63 14.33
CA THR A 81 -2.63 -2.09 14.15
C THR A 81 -4.03 -2.61 14.46
N GLY A 82 -5.04 -1.72 14.51
CA GLY A 82 -6.42 -2.05 14.88
C GLY A 82 -6.73 -1.85 16.36
N GLU A 83 -5.75 -2.07 17.24
CA GLU A 83 -5.89 -1.86 18.69
C GLU A 83 -5.02 -0.70 19.20
N SER A 84 -3.81 -0.55 18.67
CA SER A 84 -2.86 0.47 19.13
C SER A 84 -1.93 0.93 18.01
N PHE A 85 -1.24 2.05 18.26
CA PHE A 85 -0.14 2.52 17.43
C PHE A 85 1.13 1.75 17.80
N ALA A 86 1.62 0.96 16.86
CA ALA A 86 2.88 0.25 16.98
C ALA A 86 3.98 1.02 16.23
N GLN A 87 5.15 1.15 16.84
CA GLN A 87 6.29 1.79 16.19
C GLN A 87 6.72 0.97 14.97
N ILE A 88 7.02 1.67 13.88
CA ILE A 88 7.56 1.10 12.66
C ILE A 88 8.90 1.75 12.34
N ARG A 89 9.81 0.97 11.75
CA ARG A 89 11.03 1.49 11.15
C ARG A 89 10.85 1.57 9.65
N ILE A 90 11.04 2.75 9.07
CA ILE A 90 11.06 2.89 7.61
C ILE A 90 12.42 2.41 7.13
N LEU A 91 12.42 1.59 6.08
CA LEU A 91 13.63 1.03 5.51
C LEU A 91 14.03 1.84 4.27
N GLY A 92 15.34 1.99 4.05
CA GLY A 92 15.92 2.78 2.96
C GLY A 92 15.55 2.36 1.53
N SER A 93 14.90 1.22 1.32
CA SER A 93 14.34 0.85 0.01
C SER A 93 12.94 1.43 -0.24
N THR A 94 12.50 2.39 0.58
CA THR A 94 11.28 3.16 0.35
C THR A 94 11.49 4.13 -0.80
N VAL A 95 10.63 4.08 -1.81
CA VAL A 95 10.73 4.96 -3.00
C VAL A 95 9.58 5.94 -3.02
N LEU A 96 9.91 7.24 -3.07
CA LEU A 96 8.94 8.34 -3.09
C LEU A 96 8.80 8.88 -4.51
N THR A 97 7.61 8.75 -5.11
CA THR A 97 7.30 9.33 -6.42
C THR A 97 6.09 10.27 -6.32
N PRO A 98 5.88 11.19 -7.29
CA PRO A 98 4.71 12.06 -7.28
C PRO A 98 3.36 11.33 -7.36
N ILE A 99 3.35 10.09 -7.86
CA ILE A 99 2.12 9.31 -8.12
C ILE A 99 1.88 8.28 -7.01
N ALA A 100 2.95 7.70 -6.47
CA ALA A 100 2.88 6.66 -5.44
C ALA A 100 4.12 6.62 -4.55
N ILE A 101 3.94 6.16 -3.32
CA ILE A 101 4.99 5.86 -2.38
C ILE A 101 5.09 4.34 -2.27
N PHE A 102 6.24 3.77 -2.61
CA PHE A 102 6.57 2.37 -2.35
C PHE A 102 7.13 2.29 -0.94
N PHE A 103 6.23 2.14 0.02
CA PHE A 103 6.51 2.15 1.44
C PHE A 103 7.06 0.80 1.89
N HIS A 104 8.34 0.77 2.29
CA HIS A 104 8.98 -0.40 2.87
C HIS A 104 9.28 -0.11 4.34
N TYR A 105 8.69 -0.91 5.22
CA TYR A 105 8.84 -0.72 6.66
C TYR A 105 8.98 -2.06 7.39
N GLU A 106 9.49 -1.98 8.59
CA GLU A 106 9.56 -3.07 9.53
C GLU A 106 8.65 -2.82 10.72
N LEU A 107 7.85 -3.83 11.05
CA LEU A 107 6.98 -3.87 12.20
C LEU A 107 7.24 -5.19 12.94
N GLN A 108 7.60 -5.14 14.23
CA GLN A 108 7.86 -6.33 15.04
C GLN A 108 8.83 -7.33 14.38
N ASN A 109 9.97 -6.84 13.85
CA ASN A 109 10.99 -7.62 13.13
C ASN A 109 10.51 -8.30 11.82
N LYS A 110 9.34 -7.91 11.29
CA LYS A 110 8.84 -8.38 10.00
C LYS A 110 8.85 -7.23 9.01
N LYS A 111 9.35 -7.51 7.80
CA LYS A 111 9.39 -6.54 6.71
C LYS A 111 8.08 -6.56 5.94
N HIS A 112 7.57 -5.37 5.63
CA HIS A 112 6.31 -5.15 4.96
C HIS A 112 6.49 -4.17 3.80
N TYR A 113 5.91 -4.52 2.66
CA TYR A 113 5.88 -3.67 1.47
C TYR A 113 4.45 -3.25 1.19
N GLN A 114 4.25 -1.95 0.99
CA GLN A 114 2.95 -1.40 0.64
C GLN A 114 3.14 -0.28 -0.37
N VAL A 115 2.24 -0.22 -1.36
CA VAL A 115 2.16 0.94 -2.26
C VAL A 115 1.07 1.86 -1.74
N ILE A 116 1.37 3.15 -1.59
CA ILE A 116 0.43 4.19 -1.21
C ILE A 116 0.32 5.13 -2.40
N PHE A 117 -0.76 5.04 -3.16
CA PHE A 117 -1.01 5.96 -4.26
C PHE A 117 -1.45 7.34 -3.75
N ASN A 118 -1.20 8.37 -4.54
CA ASN A 118 -1.56 9.74 -4.20
C ASN A 118 -3.08 10.00 -4.11
N ASP A 119 -3.90 9.11 -4.66
CA ASP A 119 -5.36 9.16 -4.56
C ASP A 119 -5.92 8.37 -3.36
N ALA A 120 -5.04 7.77 -2.54
CA ALA A 120 -5.42 7.11 -1.29
C ALA A 120 -5.67 8.11 -0.14
N MET A 121 -5.27 9.38 -0.30
CA MET A 121 -5.46 10.46 0.67
C MET A 121 -5.57 11.80 -0.07
N ASP A 122 -5.91 12.87 0.67
CA ASP A 122 -5.95 14.22 0.09
C ASP A 122 -4.54 14.71 -0.30
N GLU A 123 -4.46 15.59 -1.30
CA GLU A 123 -3.19 16.07 -1.86
C GLU A 123 -2.26 16.69 -0.81
N ILE A 124 -2.83 17.46 0.14
CA ILE A 124 -2.09 18.09 1.22
C ILE A 124 -1.45 17.03 2.13
N ASP A 125 -2.20 15.98 2.46
CA ASP A 125 -1.75 14.91 3.34
C ASP A 125 -0.74 13.99 2.63
N PHE A 126 -0.93 13.73 1.33
CA PHE A 126 0.06 13.01 0.54
C PHE A 126 1.38 13.77 0.44
N ARG A 127 1.31 15.09 0.26
CA ARG A 127 2.49 15.96 0.25
C ARG A 127 3.16 15.98 1.63
N ARG A 128 2.39 16.10 2.71
CA ARG A 128 2.90 16.03 4.09
C ARG A 128 3.60 14.70 4.33
N LEU A 129 2.97 13.58 4.01
CA LEU A 129 3.56 12.25 4.11
C LEU A 129 4.91 12.20 3.38
N THR A 130 4.92 12.62 2.11
CA THR A 130 6.15 12.63 1.29
C THR A 130 7.26 13.46 1.92
N VAL A 131 6.94 14.66 2.41
CA VAL A 131 7.92 15.54 3.06
C VAL A 131 8.45 14.89 4.34
N TYR A 132 7.56 14.43 5.22
CA TYR A 132 7.93 13.78 6.47
C TYR A 132 8.81 12.55 6.24
N LEU A 133 8.46 11.71 5.26
CA LEU A 133 9.27 10.55 4.88
C LEU A 133 10.66 10.96 4.34
N LYS A 134 10.76 12.07 3.60
CA LYS A 134 12.06 12.57 3.13
C LYS A 134 12.95 13.03 4.26
N ILE A 135 12.41 13.76 5.23
CA ILE A 135 13.21 14.33 6.34
C ILE A 135 13.60 13.28 7.38
N THR A 136 12.81 12.22 7.54
CA THR A 136 13.04 11.17 8.56
C THR A 136 13.65 9.89 7.99
N GLY A 137 13.47 9.62 6.70
CA GLY A 137 14.01 8.43 6.02
C GLY A 137 15.41 8.62 5.44
N SER A 138 15.93 9.85 5.42
CA SER A 138 17.29 10.16 4.97
C SER A 138 18.33 10.06 6.09
N THR A 139 17.95 9.59 7.27
CA THR A 139 18.82 9.51 8.46
C THR A 139 19.50 8.15 8.65
N GLU A 140 19.45 7.26 7.66
CA GLU A 140 20.23 6.01 7.63
C GLU A 140 21.38 6.16 6.61
N GLU A 141 22.48 6.79 7.05
CA GLU A 141 23.84 6.55 6.51
C GLU A 141 24.60 5.59 7.44
#